data_AF-A0A383EDF6-F1
#
_entry.id   AF-A0A383EDF6-F1
#
_cell.length_a   1.000
_cell.length_b   1.000
_cell.length_c   1.000
_cell.angle_alpha   90.00
_cell.angle_beta   90.00
_cell.angle_gamma   90.00
#
_symmetry.space_group_name_H-M   'P 1'
#
loop_
_entity.id
_entity.type
_entity.pdbx_description
1 polymer ?
#
loop_
_entity_poly.entity_id
_entity_poly.type
_entity_poly.pdbx_seq_one_letter_code
_entity_poly.pdbx_strand_id
1 'polypeptide(L)' 'MKSLSYSIYFIFLCLSMNQDYLWPTNASNVVTAFFAEERPRRYHAGIDIRTYGKNGFEVYAIETGYIEKIKTNYKGYGNT' A
#
# COMPACT_ATOMS: atom_id res chain seq x y z
N MET A 1 37.50 8.07 -8.66
CA MET A 1 37.24 8.71 -7.34
C MET A 1 35.94 9.51 -7.31
N LYS A 2 35.57 10.30 -8.35
CA LYS A 2 34.30 11.05 -8.39
C LYS A 2 33.04 10.17 -8.51
N SER A 3 33.12 9.03 -9.21
CA SER A 3 31.99 8.10 -9.34
C SER A 3 31.56 7.48 -8.01
N LEU A 4 32.52 7.10 -7.17
CA LEU A 4 32.26 6.50 -5.86
C LEU A 4 31.56 7.49 -4.90
N SER A 5 31.92 8.78 -4.97
CA SER A 5 31.23 9.83 -4.21
C SER A 5 29.78 10.03 -4.66
N TYR A 6 29.47 9.95 -5.97
CA TYR A 6 28.08 10.06 -6.43
C TYR A 6 27.21 8.89 -5.97
N SER A 7 27.75 7.67 -5.97
CA SER A 7 27.04 6.50 -5.44
C SER A 7 26.72 6.63 -3.95
N ILE A 8 27.65 7.17 -3.16
CA ILE A 8 27.44 7.41 -1.71
C ILE A 8 26.35 8.48 -1.51
N TYR A 9 26.42 9.60 -2.23
CA TYR A 9 25.38 10.65 -2.16
C TYR A 9 24.00 10.12 -2.58
N PHE A 10 23.94 9.27 -3.60
CA PHE A 10 22.70 8.64 -4.04
C PHE A 10 22.09 7.71 -2.97
N ILE A 11 22.92 6.92 -2.28
CA ILE A 11 22.48 6.07 -1.17
C ILE A 11 21.94 6.90 0.00
N PHE A 12 22.63 7.98 0.38
CA PHE A 12 22.16 8.89 1.43
C PHE A 12 20.84 9.58 1.06
N LEU A 13 20.66 9.94 -0.22
CA LEU A 13 19.42 10.51 -0.72
C LEU A 13 18.26 9.51 -0.60
N CYS A 14 18.47 8.24 -1.01
CA CYS A 14 17.46 7.19 -0.89
C CYS A 14 17.05 6.94 0.57
N LEU A 15 18.01 6.93 1.50
CA LEU A 15 17.73 6.76 2.94
C LEU A 15 16.91 7.93 3.51
N SER A 16 17.10 9.14 2.98
CA SER A 16 16.37 10.35 3.40
C SER A 16 14.93 10.38 2.89
N MET A 17 14.58 9.55 1.91
CA MET A 17 13.24 9.46 1.32
C MET A 17 12.40 8.31 1.91
N ASN A 18 12.79 7.76 3.06
CA ASN A 18 12.01 6.70 3.69
C ASN A 18 10.64 7.22 4.14
N GLN A 19 9.57 6.54 3.73
CA GLN A 19 8.21 6.86 4.12
C GLN A 19 7.81 5.92 5.26
N ASP A 20 7.53 6.48 6.43
CA ASP A 20 7.13 5.75 7.63
C ASP A 20 5.61 5.58 7.66
N TYR A 21 5.10 4.68 6.81
CA TYR A 21 3.68 4.36 6.74
C TYR A 21 3.30 3.24 7.71
N LEU A 22 2.17 3.44 8.40
CA LEU A 22 1.55 2.38 9.19
C LEU A 22 0.97 1.30 8.26
N TRP A 23 1.17 0.04 8.63
CA TRP A 23 0.53 -1.07 7.93
C TRP A 23 -1.00 -1.02 8.12
N PRO A 24 -1.82 -1.12 7.05
CA PRO A 24 -3.21 -0.67 7.09
C PRO A 24 -4.21 -1.62 7.78
N THR A 25 -3.79 -2.78 8.29
CA THR A 25 -4.70 -3.73 8.94
C THR A 25 -3.97 -4.74 9.82
N ASN A 26 -4.65 -5.29 10.83
CA ASN A 26 -4.15 -6.41 11.63
C ASN A 26 -4.44 -7.80 11.04
N ALA A 27 -4.94 -7.89 9.79
CA ALA A 27 -5.27 -9.16 9.16
C ALA A 27 -4.05 -10.08 8.94
N SER A 28 -3.01 -9.55 8.32
CA SER A 28 -1.69 -10.19 8.14
C SER A 28 -0.71 -9.20 7.51
N ASN A 29 0.57 -9.57 7.42
CA ASN A 29 1.59 -8.86 6.65
C ASN A 29 1.86 -9.53 5.29
N VAL A 30 0.89 -10.29 4.75
CA VAL A 30 1.03 -11.06 3.52
C VAL A 30 0.28 -10.38 2.39
N VAL A 31 1.02 -9.88 1.41
CA VAL A 31 0.47 -9.33 0.15
C VAL A 31 0.18 -10.48 -0.82
N THR A 32 -1.03 -10.50 -1.38
CA THR A 32 -1.46 -11.51 -2.36
C THR A 32 -1.62 -10.98 -3.78
N ALA A 33 -1.79 -9.67 -3.93
CA ALA A 33 -1.84 -9.00 -5.22
C ALA A 33 -1.12 -7.65 -5.14
N PHE A 34 -0.40 -7.30 -6.20
CA PHE A 34 0.45 -6.10 -6.24
C PHE A 34 -0.22 -4.95 -6.99
N PHE A 35 0.25 -3.74 -6.74
CA PHE A 35 -0.08 -2.59 -7.58
C PHE A 35 0.41 -2.83 -9.01
N ALA A 36 -0.40 -2.41 -9.98
CA ALA A 36 -0.17 -2.58 -11.40
C ALA A 36 -0.04 -4.04 -11.87
N GLU A 37 -0.48 -5.01 -11.07
CA GLU A 37 -0.60 -6.39 -11.52
C GLU A 37 -1.56 -6.48 -12.72
N GLU A 38 -1.12 -7.13 -13.79
CA GLU A 38 -1.91 -7.31 -15.01
C GLU A 38 -3.14 -8.16 -14.72
N ARG A 39 -4.31 -7.69 -15.19
CA ARG A 39 -5.54 -8.46 -15.23
C ARG A 39 -6.13 -8.33 -16.64
N PRO A 40 -7.02 -9.24 -17.06
CA PRO A 40 -7.68 -9.11 -18.35
C PRO A 40 -8.33 -7.72 -18.50
N ARG A 41 -7.83 -6.93 -19.47
CA ARG A 41 -8.30 -5.58 -19.83
C ARG A 41 -8.12 -4.47 -18.77
N ARG A 42 -7.35 -4.68 -17.70
CA ARG A 42 -7.09 -3.63 -16.68
C ARG A 42 -5.87 -3.95 -15.83
N TYR A 43 -5.39 -2.96 -15.10
CA TYR A 43 -4.38 -3.15 -14.06
C TYR A 43 -5.01 -3.08 -12.66
N HIS A 44 -4.40 -3.80 -11.71
CA HIS A 44 -4.78 -3.71 -10.32
C HIS A 44 -4.34 -2.36 -9.73
N ALA A 45 -5.29 -1.60 -9.17
CA ALA A 45 -5.06 -0.23 -8.71
C ALA A 45 -4.63 -0.13 -7.23
N GLY A 46 -4.26 -1.24 -6.59
CA GLY A 46 -3.91 -1.27 -5.18
C GLY A 46 -3.16 -2.55 -4.81
N ILE A 47 -3.12 -2.86 -3.53
CA ILE A 47 -2.58 -4.12 -3.00
C ILE A 47 -3.68 -4.89 -2.27
N ASP A 48 -3.61 -6.22 -2.33
CA ASP A 48 -4.50 -7.09 -1.55
C ASP A 48 -3.73 -7.71 -0.39
N ILE A 49 -4.27 -7.59 0.82
CA ILE A 49 -3.71 -8.18 2.04
C ILE A 49 -4.53 -9.41 2.41
N ARG A 50 -3.85 -10.53 2.70
CA ARG A 50 -4.50 -11.80 3.01
C ARG A 50 -5.23 -11.75 4.35
N THR A 51 -6.49 -12.20 4.36
CA THR A 51 -7.34 -12.31 5.56
C THR A 51 -7.58 -13.75 6.03
N TYR A 52 -7.07 -14.74 5.29
CA TYR A 52 -7.30 -16.17 5.54
C TYR A 52 -8.79 -16.54 5.64
N GLY A 53 -9.65 -15.86 4.87
CA GLY A 53 -11.09 -16.14 4.82
C GLY A 53 -11.87 -15.63 6.03
N LYS A 54 -11.26 -14.83 6.90
CA LYS A 54 -11.93 -14.18 8.03
C LYS A 54 -12.23 -12.72 7.71
N ASN A 55 -13.36 -12.23 8.20
CA ASN A 55 -13.77 -10.83 8.10
C ASN A 55 -13.68 -10.15 9.48
N GLY A 56 -13.84 -8.83 9.52
CA GLY A 56 -13.88 -8.07 10.77
C GLY A 56 -12.52 -7.64 11.32
N PHE A 57 -11.46 -7.72 10.51
CA PHE A 57 -10.17 -7.12 10.85
C PHE A 57 -10.27 -5.60 10.86
N GLU A 58 -9.47 -4.97 11.72
CA GLU A 58 -9.40 -3.52 11.81
C GLU A 58 -8.66 -2.96 10.59
N VAL A 59 -9.09 -1.77 10.15
CA VAL A 59 -8.42 -1.03 9.07
C VAL A 59 -7.95 0.30 9.64
N TYR A 60 -6.68 0.60 9.45
CA TYR A 60 -6.01 1.77 9.98
C TYR A 60 -5.70 2.75 8.86
N ALA A 61 -5.72 4.05 9.17
CA ALA A 61 -5.13 5.06 8.29
C ALA A 61 -3.61 4.89 8.28
N ILE A 62 -3.00 4.84 7.09
CA ILE A 62 -1.55 4.64 6.95
C ILE A 62 -0.72 5.86 7.37
N GLU A 63 -1.36 7.04 7.41
CA GLU A 63 -0.78 8.33 7.79
C GLU A 63 -1.86 9.30 8.28
N THR A 64 -1.46 10.45 8.83
CA THR A 64 -2.37 11.52 9.24
C THR A 64 -3.03 12.19 8.03
N GLY A 65 -4.33 12.45 8.09
CA GLY A 65 -5.08 13.12 7.03
C GLY A 65 -6.51 13.46 7.44
N TYR A 66 -7.39 13.59 6.45
CA TYR A 66 -8.82 13.81 6.65
C TYR A 66 -9.66 12.89 5.76
N ILE A 67 -10.90 12.62 6.15
CA ILE A 67 -11.81 11.80 5.35
C ILE A 67 -12.42 12.67 4.25
N GLU A 68 -12.03 12.44 3.00
CA GLU A 68 -12.61 13.13 1.83
C GLU A 68 -13.99 12.55 1.45
N LYS A 69 -14.18 11.23 1.58
CA LYS A 69 -15.37 10.54 1.09
C LYS A 69 -15.65 9.25 1.85
N ILE A 70 -16.94 9.01 2.12
CA ILE A 70 -17.46 7.73 2.62
C ILE A 70 -18.50 7.22 1.62
N LYS A 71 -18.38 5.96 1.18
CA LYS A 71 -19.31 5.32 0.23
C LYS A 71 -19.49 3.84 0.56
N THR A 72 -20.72 3.36 0.45
CA THR A 72 -21.10 1.94 0.52
C THR A 72 -21.65 1.48 -0.84
N ASN A 73 -21.24 0.30 -1.31
CA ASN A 73 -21.75 -0.30 -2.55
C ASN A 73 -21.47 -1.81 -2.60
N TYR A 74 -22.44 -2.62 -3.01
CA TYR A 74 -22.24 -4.05 -3.21
C TYR A 74 -21.55 -4.38 -4.56
N LYS A 75 -21.52 -3.41 -5.50
CA LYS A 75 -20.80 -3.50 -6.77
C LYS A 75 -19.51 -2.67 -6.73
N GLY A 76 -18.38 -3.31 -6.97
CA GLY A 76 -17.06 -2.65 -7.00
C GLY A 76 -16.40 -2.61 -5.62
N TYR A 77 -15.72 -1.52 -5.27
CA TYR A 77 -14.94 -1.36 -4.04
C TYR A 77 -15.84 -1.19 -2.80
N GLY A 78 -16.42 -2.30 -2.35
CA GLY A 78 -17.60 -2.29 -1.49
C GLY A 78 -17.40 -2.04 0.00
N ASN A 79 -18.54 -1.92 0.66
CA ASN A 79 -18.78 -1.87 2.12
C ASN A 79 -20.30 -2.09 2.25
N THR A 80 -20.74 -3.34 2.04
CA THR A 80 -22.16 -3.74 2.00
C THR A 80 -22.25 -5.22 2.29
#